data_AF-A0A9W3A4Q8-F1
#
_entry.id   AF-A0A9W3A4Q8-F1
#
_cell.length_a   1.000
_cell.length_b   1.000
_cell.length_c   1.000
_cell.angle_alpha   90.00
_cell.angle_beta   90.00
_cell.angle_gamma   90.00
#
_symmetry.space_group_name_H-M   'P 1'
#
loop_
_entity.id
_entity.type
_entity.pdbx_description
1 polymer ?
#
loop_
_entity_poly.entity_id
_entity_poly.type
_entity_poly.pdbx_seq_one_letter_code
_entity_poly.pdbx_strand_id
1 'polypeptide(L)'
;MGLTFKFTFQGYGDCARCFYCGGGLRNWEDEDDVWVEHARWFPKCAYIRQQMGQVFVDTIQELNKTYDHIPFTMVKEKMGDAVSAFQLDTKDTPLKRDPAVKTVVDMGFPYVEVIAAAEAIKNDGNILSADKIFDRLVSDNINRRPNAPKIMELKLDGVNTETLARDTERLRSLKEQNNQLRQQTVCKICMDKEVAVVFLPCGHLVSCTDCAAAMKDCPVCRNHVRGIVRAFMG
;
A
#
# COMPACT_ATOMS: atom_id res chain seq x y z
N MET A 1 12.82 -4.22 9.17
CA MET A 1 11.64 -4.95 9.73
C MET A 1 10.57 -3.92 10.06
N GLY A 2 9.68 -3.61 9.11
CA GLY A 2 8.57 -2.68 9.33
C GLY A 2 7.35 -3.44 9.83
N LEU A 3 6.96 -3.20 11.08
CA LEU A 3 5.79 -3.83 11.69
C LEU A 3 4.52 -3.29 11.04
N THR A 4 3.94 -4.10 10.16
CA THR A 4 2.63 -3.85 9.55
C THR A 4 1.56 -4.00 10.63
N PHE A 5 0.70 -3.01 10.77
CA PHE A 5 -0.48 -3.13 11.62
C PHE A 5 -1.39 -4.21 11.04
N LYS A 6 -1.86 -5.11 11.88
CA LYS A 6 -2.86 -6.10 11.49
C LYS A 6 -3.91 -6.24 12.58
N PHE A 7 -5.07 -5.64 12.33
CA PHE A 7 -6.31 -6.08 12.98
C PHE A 7 -6.84 -7.26 12.16
N THR A 8 -7.16 -8.37 12.83
CA THR A 8 -7.71 -9.56 12.15
C THR A 8 -9.24 -9.51 12.21
N PHE A 9 -9.87 -9.52 11.03
CA PHE A 9 -11.32 -9.65 10.89
C PHE A 9 -11.71 -11.12 10.96
N GLN A 10 -12.60 -11.49 11.89
CA GLN A 10 -12.80 -12.90 12.27
C GLN A 10 -14.01 -13.60 11.61
N GLY A 11 -14.52 -13.06 10.50
CA GLY A 11 -15.35 -13.83 9.57
C GLY A 11 -16.85 -13.90 9.88
N TYR A 12 -17.35 -13.19 10.89
CA TYR A 12 -18.78 -12.90 11.09
C TYR A 12 -18.92 -11.49 11.66
N GLY A 13 -19.43 -10.55 10.86
CA GLY A 13 -19.59 -9.13 11.25
C GLY A 13 -18.28 -8.34 11.30
N ASP A 14 -18.38 -7.05 11.54
CA ASP A 14 -17.33 -6.04 11.79
C ASP A 14 -16.37 -6.34 12.96
N CYS A 15 -16.11 -7.59 13.30
CA CYS A 15 -15.23 -7.93 14.41
C CYS A 15 -13.76 -7.75 14.01
N ALA A 16 -12.97 -6.98 14.78
CA ALA A 16 -11.54 -6.74 14.58
C ALA A 16 -10.74 -7.11 15.84
N ARG A 17 -9.63 -7.86 15.70
CA ARG A 17 -8.78 -8.27 16.83
C ARG A 17 -7.34 -7.79 16.68
N CYS A 18 -6.78 -7.19 17.73
CA CYS A 18 -5.36 -6.84 17.81
C CYS A 18 -4.49 -8.10 17.88
N PHE A 19 -3.46 -8.18 17.03
CA PHE A 19 -2.51 -9.30 17.02
C PHE A 19 -1.62 -9.39 18.27
N TYR A 20 -1.42 -8.29 18.98
CA TYR A 20 -0.50 -8.21 20.12
C TYR A 20 -1.20 -8.50 21.45
N CYS A 21 -2.19 -7.69 21.82
CA CYS A 21 -2.90 -7.89 23.09
C CYS A 21 -4.05 -8.91 22.98
N GLY A 22 -4.43 -9.32 21.78
CA GLY A 22 -5.58 -10.20 21.56
C GLY A 22 -6.94 -9.53 21.79
N GLY A 23 -6.98 -8.23 22.09
CA GLY A 23 -8.21 -7.46 22.30
C GLY A 23 -9.06 -7.43 21.03
N GLY A 24 -10.34 -7.76 21.15
CA GLY A 24 -11.30 -7.83 20.05
C GLY A 24 -12.43 -6.82 20.21
N LEU A 25 -12.72 -6.08 19.15
CA LEU A 25 -13.84 -5.13 19.02
C LEU A 25 -14.77 -5.59 17.91
N ARG A 26 -15.99 -5.10 17.91
CA ARG A 26 -17.06 -5.37 16.94
C ARG A 26 -18.05 -4.19 16.97
N ASN A 27 -19.00 -4.16 16.06
CA ASN A 27 -19.98 -3.08 15.88
C ASN A 27 -19.28 -1.74 15.55
N TRP A 28 -18.51 -1.70 14.47
CA TRP A 28 -17.78 -0.49 14.04
C TRP A 28 -18.69 0.43 13.23
N GLU A 29 -18.59 1.72 13.50
CA GLU A 29 -19.23 2.78 12.74
C GLU A 29 -18.24 3.42 11.74
N ASP A 30 -18.74 4.12 10.71
CA ASP A 30 -17.88 4.71 9.66
C ASP A 30 -16.97 5.82 10.20
N GLU A 31 -17.37 6.45 11.32
CA GLU A 31 -16.65 7.50 12.02
C GLU A 31 -15.59 6.99 13.02
N ASP A 32 -15.58 5.68 13.32
CA ASP A 32 -14.68 5.10 14.32
C ASP A 32 -13.22 5.05 13.83
N ASP A 33 -12.30 5.55 14.66
CA ASP A 33 -10.86 5.39 14.41
C ASP A 33 -10.31 4.19 15.18
N VAL A 34 -9.65 3.29 14.44
CA VAL A 34 -9.13 2.02 14.93
C VAL A 34 -8.13 2.20 16.08
N TRP A 35 -7.33 3.26 16.07
CA TRP A 35 -6.38 3.53 17.15
C TRP A 35 -7.02 4.13 18.37
N VAL A 36 -7.99 5.03 18.15
CA VAL A 36 -8.74 5.62 19.24
C VAL A 36 -9.48 4.53 19.99
N GLU A 37 -10.23 3.69 19.27
CA GLU A 37 -10.99 2.59 19.87
C GLU A 37 -10.06 1.54 20.50
N HIS A 38 -8.90 1.25 19.90
CA HIS A 38 -7.92 0.36 20.55
C HIS A 38 -7.41 0.95 21.88
N ALA A 39 -6.95 2.20 21.89
CA ALA A 39 -6.45 2.83 23.12
C ALA A 39 -7.54 3.04 24.16
N ARG A 40 -8.79 3.22 23.73
CA ARG A 40 -9.99 3.34 24.57
C ARG A 40 -10.27 2.05 25.32
N TRP A 41 -10.32 0.92 24.61
CA TRP A 41 -10.71 -0.37 25.19
C TRP A 41 -9.53 -1.19 25.74
N PHE A 42 -8.33 -1.01 25.22
CA PHE A 42 -7.13 -1.77 25.59
C PHE A 42 -5.91 -0.88 25.90
N PRO A 43 -5.99 0.07 26.85
CA PRO A 43 -4.92 1.04 27.15
C PRO A 43 -3.61 0.42 27.67
N LYS A 44 -3.66 -0.82 28.14
CA LYS A 44 -2.49 -1.56 28.64
C LYS A 44 -1.73 -2.32 27.55
N CYS A 45 -2.22 -2.31 26.31
CA CYS A 45 -1.55 -2.97 25.20
C CYS A 45 -0.15 -2.35 24.99
N ALA A 46 0.91 -3.15 25.08
CA ALA A 46 2.26 -2.60 24.91
C ALA A 46 2.47 -2.10 23.46
N TYR A 47 1.80 -2.72 22.48
CA TYR A 47 1.87 -2.30 21.09
C TYR A 47 1.27 -0.91 20.87
N ILE A 48 0.07 -0.59 21.39
CA ILE A 48 -0.51 0.75 21.22
C ILE A 48 0.37 1.81 21.90
N ARG A 49 0.94 1.51 23.08
CA ARG A 49 1.85 2.41 23.79
C ARG A 49 3.15 2.64 23.04
N GLN A 50 3.68 1.60 22.37
CA GLN A 50 4.90 1.69 21.58
C GLN A 50 4.69 2.48 20.29
N GLN A 51 3.55 2.29 19.62
CA GLN A 51 3.27 2.95 18.33
C GLN A 51 2.77 4.37 18.50
N MET A 52 1.92 4.62 19.49
CA MET A 52 1.23 5.90 19.69
C MET A 52 1.80 6.76 20.82
N GLY A 53 2.60 6.16 21.69
CA GLY A 53 3.11 6.82 22.88
C GLY A 53 2.11 6.87 24.05
N GLN A 54 2.63 7.19 25.22
CA GLN A 54 1.84 7.23 26.45
C GLN A 54 0.83 8.38 26.47
N VAL A 55 1.22 9.54 25.96
CA VAL A 55 0.38 10.75 25.94
C VAL A 55 -0.90 10.51 25.13
N PHE A 56 -0.82 9.76 24.03
CA PHE A 56 -1.99 9.41 23.22
C PHE A 56 -3.00 8.56 24.01
N VAL A 57 -2.50 7.49 24.65
CA VAL A 57 -3.33 6.59 25.46
C VAL A 57 -3.97 7.34 26.61
N ASP A 58 -3.21 8.18 27.33
CA ASP A 58 -3.73 8.94 28.47
C ASP A 58 -4.79 9.97 28.04
N THR A 59 -4.57 10.62 26.89
CA THR A 59 -5.55 11.59 26.34
C THR A 59 -6.88 10.93 26.05
N ILE A 60 -6.86 9.75 25.42
CA ILE A 60 -8.07 9.00 25.09
C ILE A 60 -8.75 8.46 26.35
N GLN A 61 -7.98 7.95 27.31
CA GLN A 61 -8.55 7.49 28.59
C GLN A 61 -9.20 8.64 29.36
N GLU A 62 -8.68 9.87 29.24
CA GLU A 62 -9.31 11.05 29.82
C GLU A 62 -10.61 11.43 29.07
N LEU A 63 -10.60 11.42 27.73
CA LEU A 63 -11.79 11.71 26.92
C LEU A 63 -12.91 10.67 27.14
N ASN A 64 -12.54 9.41 27.33
CA ASN A 64 -13.46 8.30 27.58
C ASN A 64 -14.25 8.40 28.90
N LYS A 65 -13.87 9.31 29.80
CA LYS A 65 -14.66 9.59 31.01
C LYS A 65 -15.89 10.45 30.73
N THR A 66 -15.88 11.20 29.64
CA THR A 66 -16.87 12.25 29.37
C THR A 66 -17.63 12.02 28.06
N TYR A 67 -17.01 11.39 27.07
CA TYR A 67 -17.59 11.24 25.73
C TYR A 67 -17.82 9.77 25.38
N ASP A 68 -19.04 9.47 24.91
CA ASP A 68 -19.43 8.13 24.44
C ASP A 68 -18.85 7.80 23.06
N HIS A 69 -18.53 8.81 22.26
CA HIS A 69 -17.84 8.67 20.98
C HIS A 69 -16.68 9.67 20.90
N ILE A 70 -15.50 9.20 20.49
CA ILE A 70 -14.25 9.99 20.51
C ILE A 70 -13.67 9.99 19.09
N PRO A 71 -13.92 11.04 18.29
CA PRO A 71 -13.31 11.12 16.96
C PRO A 71 -11.82 11.47 17.06
N PHE A 72 -11.03 11.01 16.08
CA PHE A 72 -9.59 11.29 16.02
C PHE A 72 -9.26 12.79 16.02
N THR A 73 -10.13 13.64 15.46
CA THR A 73 -9.98 15.10 15.45
C THR A 73 -9.94 15.70 16.86
N MET A 74 -10.79 15.22 17.77
CA MET A 74 -10.83 15.67 19.16
C MET A 74 -9.53 15.30 19.90
N VAL A 75 -9.00 14.10 19.65
CA VAL A 75 -7.71 13.67 20.20
C VAL A 75 -6.59 14.57 19.69
N LYS A 76 -6.62 14.88 18.39
CA LYS A 76 -5.63 15.75 17.74
C LYS A 76 -5.63 17.17 18.31
N GLU A 77 -6.80 17.76 18.48
CA GLU A 77 -6.96 19.09 19.08
C GLU A 77 -6.44 19.14 20.52
N LYS A 78 -6.74 18.10 21.32
CA LYS A 78 -6.33 18.05 22.73
C LYS A 78 -4.84 17.80 22.93
N MET A 79 -4.19 17.10 22.00
CA MET A 79 -2.74 16.83 22.05
C MET A 79 -1.91 17.94 21.37
N GLY A 80 -2.49 18.78 20.51
CA GLY A 80 -1.82 19.90 19.87
C GLY A 80 -0.57 19.49 19.08
N ASP A 81 0.53 20.24 19.22
CA ASP A 81 1.78 20.04 18.48
C ASP A 81 2.47 18.69 18.78
N ALA A 82 2.15 18.05 19.91
CA ALA A 82 2.71 16.75 20.29
C ALA A 82 2.35 15.65 19.28
N VAL A 83 1.21 15.76 18.58
CA VAL A 83 0.75 14.77 17.58
C VAL A 83 1.69 14.66 16.39
N SER A 84 2.35 15.77 16.01
CA SER A 84 3.30 15.79 14.90
C SER A 84 4.59 15.03 15.21
N ALA A 85 4.99 14.95 16.48
CA ALA A 85 6.14 14.16 16.92
C ALA A 85 5.86 12.64 16.94
N PHE A 86 4.58 12.27 17.09
CA PHE A 86 4.11 10.88 17.04
C PHE A 86 3.65 10.47 15.65
N GLN A 87 4.13 11.15 14.60
CA GLN A 87 3.66 11.03 13.23
C GLN A 87 3.45 9.56 12.87
N LEU A 88 2.19 9.20 12.98
CA LEU A 88 1.64 7.95 12.58
C LEU A 88 2.09 7.67 11.15
N ASP A 89 2.38 6.40 10.86
CA ASP A 89 2.14 5.80 9.54
C ASP A 89 0.61 5.89 9.22
N THR A 90 -0.05 7.02 9.48
CA THR A 90 -1.41 7.34 9.06
C THR A 90 -1.34 7.55 7.57
N LYS A 91 -1.61 6.48 6.81
CA LYS A 91 -1.93 6.57 5.37
C LYS A 91 -0.97 7.44 4.55
N ASP A 92 0.28 7.55 4.97
CA ASP A 92 1.32 8.14 4.15
C ASP A 92 1.62 7.07 3.11
N THR A 93 0.95 7.27 1.96
CA THR A 93 0.56 6.34 0.90
C THR A 93 1.39 5.06 0.83
N PRO A 94 0.78 3.86 0.64
CA PRO A 94 1.51 2.60 0.37
C PRO A 94 2.65 2.74 -0.65
N LEU A 95 2.52 3.72 -1.54
CA LEU A 95 3.48 4.19 -2.53
C LEU A 95 4.83 4.65 -1.95
N LYS A 96 4.90 5.22 -0.73
CA LYS A 96 6.16 5.69 -0.13
C LYS A 96 7.19 4.57 0.05
N ARG A 97 6.72 3.36 0.36
CA ARG A 97 7.56 2.17 0.56
C ARG A 97 7.61 1.28 -0.69
N ASP A 98 6.94 1.69 -1.78
CA ASP A 98 6.87 0.89 -2.98
C ASP A 98 8.25 0.83 -3.67
N PRO A 99 8.73 -0.37 -4.07
CA PRO A 99 10.02 -0.52 -4.73
C PRO A 99 10.17 0.31 -6.01
N ALA A 100 9.09 0.50 -6.78
CA ALA A 100 9.10 1.31 -7.99
C ALA A 100 9.31 2.79 -7.68
N VAL A 101 8.61 3.31 -6.67
CA VAL A 101 8.76 4.69 -6.20
C VAL A 101 10.17 4.92 -5.68
N LYS A 102 10.68 4.02 -4.84
CA LYS A 102 12.05 4.12 -4.31
C LYS A 102 13.10 4.14 -5.42
N THR A 103 12.95 3.27 -6.42
CA THR A 103 13.88 3.21 -7.55
C THR A 103 13.97 4.55 -8.28
N VAL A 104 12.84 5.20 -8.56
CA VAL A 104 12.82 6.48 -9.30
C VAL A 104 13.33 7.65 -8.45
N VAL A 105 13.09 7.63 -7.14
CA VAL A 105 13.68 8.60 -6.21
C VAL A 105 15.21 8.43 -6.16
N ASP A 106 15.71 7.20 -6.10
CA ASP A 106 17.14 6.90 -6.12
C ASP A 106 17.81 7.31 -7.45
N MET A 107 17.04 7.40 -8.55
CA MET A 107 17.49 7.99 -9.83
C MET A 107 17.62 9.53 -9.78
N GLY A 108 17.29 10.18 -8.66
CA GLY A 108 17.45 11.61 -8.44
C GLY A 108 16.21 12.46 -8.73
N PHE A 109 15.04 11.86 -8.97
CA PHE A 109 13.80 12.61 -9.17
C PHE A 109 13.24 13.15 -7.85
N PRO A 110 12.64 14.36 -7.84
CA PRO A 110 12.06 14.93 -6.63
C PRO A 110 10.93 14.06 -6.10
N TYR A 111 11.05 13.65 -4.83
CA TYR A 111 10.11 12.75 -4.16
C TYR A 111 8.63 13.13 -4.33
N VAL A 112 8.32 14.43 -4.22
CA VAL A 112 6.94 14.95 -4.35
C VAL A 112 6.37 14.67 -5.74
N GLU A 113 7.18 14.80 -6.79
CA GLU A 113 6.73 14.53 -8.17
C GLU A 113 6.56 13.02 -8.40
N VAL A 114 7.46 12.20 -7.86
CA VAL A 114 7.39 10.74 -7.98
C VAL A 114 6.12 10.19 -7.33
N ILE A 115 5.76 10.67 -6.13
CA ILE A 115 4.54 10.24 -5.44
C ILE A 115 3.29 10.65 -6.23
N ALA A 116 3.22 11.90 -6.72
CA ALA A 116 2.09 12.37 -7.52
C ALA A 116 1.91 11.55 -8.81
N ALA A 117 3.02 11.22 -9.50
CA ALA A 117 2.99 10.37 -10.69
C ALA A 117 2.52 8.94 -10.36
N ALA A 118 3.00 8.37 -9.25
CA ALA A 118 2.62 7.04 -8.80
C ALA A 118 1.13 6.95 -8.40
N GLU A 119 0.61 7.97 -7.71
CA GLU A 119 -0.81 8.09 -7.37
C GLU A 119 -1.68 8.14 -8.62
N ALA A 120 -1.30 8.96 -9.60
CA ALA A 120 -2.04 9.07 -10.85
C ALA A 120 -2.09 7.74 -11.61
N ILE A 121 -0.96 7.02 -11.71
CA ILE A 121 -0.90 5.69 -12.34
C ILE A 121 -1.83 4.70 -11.62
N LYS A 122 -1.82 4.71 -10.28
CA LYS A 122 -2.67 3.82 -9.49
C LYS A 122 -4.17 4.16 -9.63
N ASN A 123 -4.50 5.45 -9.68
CA ASN A 123 -5.87 5.92 -9.90
C ASN A 123 -6.40 5.55 -11.30
N ASP A 124 -5.51 5.49 -12.29
CA ASP A 124 -5.81 5.00 -13.64
C ASP A 124 -6.01 3.48 -13.70
N GLY A 125 -5.94 2.77 -12.55
CA GLY A 125 -6.06 1.31 -12.46
C GLY A 125 -4.85 0.56 -13.04
N ASN A 126 -3.75 1.27 -13.31
CA ASN A 126 -2.58 0.69 -13.92
C ASN A 126 -1.64 0.07 -12.87
N ILE A 127 -1.03 -1.06 -13.23
CA ILE A 127 0.05 -1.65 -12.44
C ILE A 127 1.18 -0.63 -12.31
N LEU A 128 1.63 -0.39 -11.07
CA LEU A 128 2.72 0.52 -10.76
C LEU A 128 4.08 -0.13 -11.05
N SER A 129 4.94 0.58 -11.79
CA SER A 129 6.29 0.15 -12.11
C SER A 129 7.22 1.35 -12.29
N ALA A 130 8.52 1.15 -12.10
CA ALA A 130 9.50 2.23 -12.11
C ALA A 130 9.58 2.91 -13.48
N ASP A 131 9.47 2.14 -14.56
CA ASP A 131 9.44 2.62 -15.93
C ASP A 131 8.20 3.50 -16.21
N LYS A 132 7.01 3.10 -15.74
CA LYS A 132 5.81 3.92 -15.93
C LYS A 132 5.85 5.23 -15.16
N ILE A 133 6.36 5.20 -13.93
CA ILE A 133 6.56 6.41 -13.14
C ILE A 133 7.55 7.34 -13.87
N PHE A 134 8.68 6.79 -14.33
CA PHE A 134 9.69 7.54 -15.07
C PHE A 134 9.13 8.14 -16.37
N ASP A 135 8.45 7.34 -17.20
CA ASP A 135 7.88 7.78 -18.49
C ASP A 135 6.87 8.91 -18.28
N ARG A 136 6.06 8.85 -17.22
CA ARG A 136 5.11 9.91 -16.86
C ARG A 136 5.82 11.18 -16.42
N LEU A 137 6.81 11.09 -15.54
CA LEU A 137 7.60 12.23 -15.07
C LEU A 137 8.33 12.94 -16.22
N VAL A 138 8.94 12.17 -17.13
CA VAL A 138 9.63 12.73 -18.30
C VAL A 138 8.64 13.42 -19.24
N SER A 139 7.48 12.79 -19.49
CA SER A 139 6.43 13.39 -20.34
C SER A 139 5.91 14.70 -19.76
N ASP A 140 5.66 14.75 -18.45
CA ASP A 140 5.21 15.95 -17.75
C ASP A 140 6.27 17.06 -17.77
N ASN A 141 7.55 16.72 -17.65
CA ASN A 141 8.65 17.68 -17.73
C ASN A 141 8.80 18.29 -19.14
N ILE A 142 8.63 17.47 -20.19
CA ILE A 142 8.60 17.94 -21.60
C ILE A 142 7.42 18.88 -21.82
N ASN A 143 6.23 18.55 -21.30
CA ASN A 143 5.04 19.40 -21.42
C ASN A 143 5.19 20.75 -20.69
N ARG A 144 5.91 20.79 -19.56
CA ARG A 144 6.24 22.03 -18.83
C ARG A 144 7.28 22.91 -19.53
N ARG A 145 8.05 22.37 -20.49
CA ARG A 145 9.04 23.10 -21.30
C ARG A 145 8.73 22.91 -22.80
N PRO A 146 7.73 23.62 -23.35
CA PRO A 146 7.31 23.42 -24.74
C PRO A 146 8.41 23.71 -25.79
N ASN A 147 9.48 24.42 -25.41
CA ASN A 147 10.64 24.74 -26.25
C ASN A 147 11.90 23.89 -25.95
N ALA A 148 11.82 22.88 -25.08
CA ALA A 148 12.94 21.94 -24.93
C ALA A 148 13.06 21.11 -26.22
N PRO A 149 14.27 20.89 -26.76
CA PRO A 149 14.44 20.00 -27.89
C PRO A 149 13.85 18.64 -27.49
N LYS A 150 12.86 18.17 -28.26
CA LYS A 150 12.33 16.83 -28.06
C LYS A 150 13.52 15.88 -28.12
N ILE A 151 13.62 14.95 -27.17
CA ILE A 151 14.70 13.95 -27.15
C ILE A 151 14.84 13.23 -28.51
N MET A 152 13.74 13.19 -29.27
CA MET A 152 13.65 12.68 -30.64
C MET A 152 14.45 13.45 -31.71
N GLU A 153 14.93 14.68 -31.43
CA GLU A 153 15.70 15.52 -32.37
C GLU A 153 17.21 15.58 -32.08
N LEU A 154 17.68 14.95 -31.00
CA LEU A 154 19.11 14.79 -30.73
C LEU A 154 19.69 13.76 -31.70
N LYS A 155 20.20 14.21 -32.85
CA LYS A 155 21.11 13.40 -33.68
C LYS A 155 22.39 13.16 -32.86
N LEU A 156 22.44 12.03 -32.17
CA LEU A 156 23.68 11.54 -31.56
C LEU A 156 24.58 11.02 -32.68
N ASP A 157 25.60 11.81 -33.03
CA ASP A 157 26.59 11.42 -34.02
C ASP A 157 27.28 10.12 -33.57
N GLY A 158 27.14 9.05 -34.37
CA GLY A 158 27.73 7.73 -34.10
C GLY A 158 26.77 6.62 -33.70
N VAL A 159 25.45 6.88 -33.59
CA VAL A 159 24.47 5.83 -33.33
C VAL A 159 24.11 5.09 -34.62
N ASN A 160 24.53 3.82 -34.72
CA ASN A 160 24.09 2.94 -35.80
C ASN A 160 22.58 2.69 -35.68
N THR A 161 21.81 3.14 -36.67
CA THR A 161 20.34 3.07 -36.72
C THR A 161 19.82 1.63 -36.72
N GLU A 162 20.55 0.67 -37.30
CA GLU A 162 20.20 -0.75 -37.27
C GLU A 162 20.38 -1.34 -35.87
N THR A 163 21.47 -0.96 -35.19
CA THR A 163 21.72 -1.36 -33.79
C THR A 163 20.66 -0.76 -32.87
N LEU A 164 20.31 0.51 -33.04
CA LEU A 164 19.28 1.18 -32.25
C LEU A 164 17.91 0.51 -32.44
N ALA A 165 17.54 0.15 -33.68
CA ALA A 165 16.31 -0.57 -33.96
C ALA A 165 16.27 -1.95 -33.28
N ARG A 166 17.38 -2.70 -33.35
CA ARG A 166 17.51 -4.01 -32.71
C ARG A 166 17.45 -3.93 -31.18
N ASP A 167 18.13 -2.95 -30.60
CA ASP A 167 18.16 -2.73 -29.15
C ASP A 167 16.81 -2.25 -28.63
N THR A 168 16.11 -1.41 -29.40
CA THR A 168 14.74 -0.97 -29.08
C THR A 168 13.78 -2.15 -29.08
N GLU A 169 13.87 -3.04 -30.07
CA GLU A 169 13.03 -4.24 -30.13
C GLU A 169 13.33 -5.21 -28.98
N ARG A 170 14.62 -5.40 -28.68
CA ARG A 170 15.05 -6.21 -27.53
C ARG A 170 14.55 -5.64 -26.21
N LEU A 171 14.59 -4.32 -26.02
CA LEU A 171 14.05 -3.65 -24.84
C LEU A 171 12.54 -3.82 -24.72
N ARG A 172 11.79 -3.70 -25.83
CA ARG A 172 10.33 -3.99 -25.83
C ARG A 172 10.05 -5.42 -25.39
N SER A 173 10.75 -6.40 -25.95
CA SER A 173 10.58 -7.81 -25.59
C SER A 173 10.89 -8.06 -24.11
N LEU A 174 11.97 -7.47 -23.58
CA LEU A 174 12.34 -7.63 -22.17
C LEU A 174 11.34 -6.95 -21.22
N LYS A 175 10.84 -5.76 -21.59
CA LYS A 175 9.79 -5.05 -20.83
C LYS A 175 8.51 -5.89 -20.77
N GLU A 176 8.10 -6.47 -21.88
CA GLU A 176 6.91 -7.32 -21.94
C GLU A 176 7.08 -8.58 -21.09
N GLN A 177 8.24 -9.25 -21.18
CA GLN A 177 8.55 -10.39 -20.31
C GLN A 177 8.54 -10.01 -18.81
N ASN A 178 9.09 -8.86 -18.44
CA ASN A 178 9.10 -8.41 -17.05
C ASN A 178 7.67 -8.12 -16.55
N ASN A 179 6.84 -7.49 -17.38
CA ASN A 179 5.44 -7.23 -17.05
C ASN A 179 4.67 -8.54 -16.85
N GLN A 180 4.87 -9.54 -17.72
CA GLN A 180 4.25 -10.86 -17.58
C GLN A 180 4.67 -11.56 -16.28
N LEU A 181 5.97 -11.54 -15.96
CA LEU A 181 6.48 -12.11 -14.71
C LEU A 181 5.90 -11.42 -13.47
N ARG A 182 5.83 -10.08 -13.47
CA ARG A 182 5.19 -9.30 -12.39
C ARG A 182 3.71 -9.63 -12.26
N GLN A 183 3.01 -9.82 -13.37
CA GLN A 183 1.61 -10.19 -13.32
C GLN A 183 1.43 -11.58 -12.68
N GLN A 184 2.36 -12.52 -12.81
CA GLN A 184 2.23 -13.84 -12.16
C GLN A 184 2.26 -13.75 -10.63
N THR A 185 2.90 -12.73 -10.06
CA THR A 185 3.06 -12.58 -8.62
C THR A 185 2.08 -11.59 -7.98
N VAL A 186 1.28 -10.86 -8.77
CA VAL A 186 0.28 -9.91 -8.26
C VAL A 186 -1.09 -10.55 -8.05
N CYS A 187 -1.78 -10.15 -6.98
CA CYS A 187 -3.14 -10.58 -6.65
C CYS A 187 -4.10 -10.28 -7.80
N LYS A 188 -4.80 -11.32 -8.28
CA LYS A 188 -5.71 -11.19 -9.42
C LYS A 188 -7.07 -10.56 -9.10
N ILE A 189 -7.28 -10.20 -7.84
CA ILE A 189 -8.53 -9.58 -7.37
C ILE A 189 -8.33 -8.07 -7.29
N CYS A 190 -7.33 -7.59 -6.56
CA CYS A 190 -7.05 -6.14 -6.45
C CYS A 190 -6.04 -5.61 -7.46
N MET A 191 -5.27 -6.48 -8.12
CA MET A 191 -4.15 -6.09 -9.02
C MET A 191 -3.13 -5.14 -8.39
N ASP A 192 -3.05 -5.11 -7.05
CA ASP A 192 -2.24 -4.16 -6.28
C ASP A 192 -1.16 -4.87 -5.45
N LYS A 193 -1.57 -5.83 -4.62
CA LYS A 193 -0.70 -6.51 -3.66
C LYS A 193 -0.19 -7.84 -4.20
N GLU A 194 0.96 -8.31 -3.72
CA GLU A 194 1.48 -9.63 -4.06
C GLU A 194 0.55 -10.76 -3.61
N VAL A 195 0.54 -11.84 -4.39
CA VAL A 195 -0.14 -13.08 -4.03
C VAL A 195 0.54 -13.67 -2.80
N ALA A 196 -0.25 -14.00 -1.78
CA ALA A 196 0.30 -14.43 -0.49
C ALA A 196 -0.54 -15.50 0.21
N VAL A 197 -1.62 -15.99 -0.40
CA VAL A 197 -2.57 -16.91 0.25
C VAL A 197 -2.95 -18.09 -0.64
N VAL A 198 -2.90 -19.28 -0.07
CA VAL A 198 -3.40 -20.53 -0.62
C VAL A 198 -4.79 -20.84 -0.06
N PHE A 199 -5.76 -21.11 -0.94
CA PHE A 199 -7.11 -21.53 -0.57
C PHE A 199 -7.20 -23.04 -0.31
N LEU A 200 -7.75 -23.46 0.83
CA LEU A 200 -7.94 -24.88 1.16
C LEU A 200 -9.41 -25.31 0.96
N PRO A 201 -9.66 -26.54 0.46
CA PRO A 201 -8.68 -27.58 0.13
C PRO A 201 -8.09 -27.49 -1.29
N CYS A 202 -8.50 -26.52 -2.12
CA CYS A 202 -8.20 -26.55 -3.56
C CYS A 202 -6.77 -26.17 -3.96
N GLY A 203 -5.97 -25.61 -3.06
CA GLY A 203 -4.56 -25.28 -3.27
C GLY A 203 -4.26 -24.07 -4.15
N HIS A 204 -5.25 -23.31 -4.62
CA HIS A 204 -5.00 -22.19 -5.54
C HIS A 204 -4.38 -20.98 -4.82
N LEU A 205 -3.32 -20.43 -5.41
CA LEU A 205 -2.54 -19.28 -4.94
C LEU A 205 -2.75 -18.11 -5.92
N VAL A 206 -3.69 -17.21 -5.61
CA VAL A 206 -4.16 -16.20 -6.59
C VAL A 206 -4.47 -14.83 -5.98
N SER A 207 -4.53 -14.75 -4.66
CA SER A 207 -4.91 -13.54 -3.93
C SER A 207 -3.90 -13.11 -2.87
N CYS A 208 -3.87 -11.81 -2.59
CA CYS A 208 -3.22 -11.26 -1.40
C CYS A 208 -4.02 -11.63 -0.14
N THR A 209 -3.45 -11.36 1.03
CA THR A 209 -4.11 -11.64 2.32
C THR A 209 -5.45 -10.94 2.47
N ASP A 210 -5.57 -9.75 1.91
CA ASP A 210 -6.69 -8.86 2.17
C ASP A 210 -7.88 -9.24 1.29
N CYS A 211 -7.63 -9.51 0.00
CA CYS A 211 -8.67 -10.04 -0.89
C CYS A 211 -9.11 -11.44 -0.48
N ALA A 212 -8.20 -12.31 -0.01
CA ALA A 212 -8.55 -13.66 0.41
C ALA A 212 -9.55 -13.67 1.58
N ALA A 213 -9.45 -12.70 2.50
CA ALA A 213 -10.31 -12.63 3.68
C ALA A 213 -11.80 -12.44 3.35
N ALA A 214 -12.12 -11.85 2.20
CA ALA A 214 -13.49 -11.62 1.75
C ALA A 214 -14.09 -12.79 0.94
N MET A 215 -13.30 -13.81 0.60
CA MET A 215 -13.71 -14.87 -0.33
C MET A 215 -14.21 -16.10 0.42
N LYS A 216 -15.48 -16.47 0.17
CA LYS A 216 -16.06 -17.74 0.64
C LYS A 216 -15.77 -18.92 -0.30
N ASP A 217 -15.57 -18.63 -1.58
CA ASP A 217 -15.28 -19.60 -2.61
C ASP A 217 -14.01 -19.20 -3.36
N CYS A 218 -13.24 -20.18 -3.83
CA CYS A 218 -12.02 -19.93 -4.57
C CYS A 218 -12.35 -19.23 -5.90
N PRO A 219 -11.71 -18.09 -6.24
CA PRO A 219 -12.01 -17.37 -7.48
C PRO A 219 -11.61 -18.12 -8.76
N VAL A 220 -10.78 -19.17 -8.63
CA VAL A 220 -10.33 -19.99 -9.77
C VAL A 220 -11.27 -21.17 -10.01
N CYS A 221 -11.45 -22.02 -9.00
CA CYS A 221 -12.20 -23.27 -9.15
C CYS A 221 -13.59 -23.27 -8.53
N ARG A 222 -13.99 -22.17 -7.87
CA ARG A 222 -15.29 -21.99 -7.19
C ARG A 222 -15.58 -23.00 -6.07
N ASN A 223 -14.59 -23.78 -5.65
CA ASN A 223 -14.71 -24.64 -4.48
C ASN A 223 -14.82 -23.80 -3.20
N HIS A 224 -15.67 -24.26 -2.28
CA HIS A 224 -15.84 -23.63 -0.99
C HIS A 224 -14.55 -23.63 -0.17
N VAL A 225 -14.18 -22.45 0.33
CA VAL A 225 -12.95 -22.23 1.09
C VAL A 225 -13.18 -22.63 2.54
N ARG A 226 -12.51 -23.70 2.97
CA ARG A 226 -12.54 -24.17 4.36
C ARG A 226 -11.45 -23.55 5.23
N GLY A 227 -10.44 -22.96 4.60
CA GLY A 227 -9.34 -22.29 5.28
C GLY A 227 -8.43 -21.58 4.30
N ILE A 228 -7.68 -20.61 4.79
CA ILE A 228 -6.67 -19.88 4.03
C ILE A 228 -5.33 -19.97 4.75
N VAL A 229 -4.25 -20.24 4.00
CA VAL A 229 -2.90 -20.36 4.55
C VAL A 229 -2.01 -19.32 3.88
N ARG A 230 -1.21 -18.59 4.67
CA ARG A 230 -0.26 -17.62 4.12
C ARG A 230 0.96 -18.36 3.54
N ALA A 231 1.27 -18.08 2.29
CA ALA A 231 2.49 -18.55 1.63
C ALA A 231 3.58 -17.47 1.73
N PHE A 232 4.81 -17.91 1.98
CA PHE A 232 6.01 -17.06 1.92
C PHE A 232 6.80 -17.50 0.68
N MET A 233 6.78 -16.68 -0.37
CA MET A 233 7.64 -16.86 -1.53
C MET A 233 8.97 -16.18 -1.21
N GLY A 234 10.04 -16.99 -1.09
CA GLY A 234 11.40 -16.54 -0.81
C GLY A 234 12.17 -16.18 -2.07
#